data_AF-X0ZSU4-F1
#
_entry.id   AF-X0ZSU4-F1
#
_cell.length_a   1.000
_cell.length_b   1.000
_cell.length_c   1.000
_cell.angle_alpha   90.00
_cell.angle_beta   90.00
_cell.angle_gamma   90.00
#
_symmetry.space_group_name_H-M   'P 1'
#
loop_
_entity.id
_entity.type
_entity.pdbx_description
1 polymer ?
#
loop_
_entity_poly.entity_id
_entity_poly.type
_entity_poly.pdbx_seq_one_letter_code
_entity_poly.pdbx_strand_id
1 'polypeptide(L)'
;PKNPMIWGKFNSAIIGHQDNIVIPKISEKPDVEIEFVVVIGKKGKHIPEDKALEHVFGYTIGNDVTARDYQYEDKQFTRAKTMDTFAPMGPWIVLPDE
;
A
#
# COMPACT_ATOMS: atom_id res chain seq x y z
N PRO A 1 8.06 -11.95 10.39
CA PRO A 1 7.35 -13.09 11.04
C PRO A 1 7.39 -14.32 10.11
N LYS A 2 7.23 -15.54 10.63
CA LYS A 2 7.25 -16.76 9.78
C LYS A 2 6.12 -16.77 8.74
N ASN A 3 4.94 -16.29 9.12
CA ASN A 3 3.79 -16.14 8.25
C ASN A 3 3.41 -14.64 8.24
N PRO A 4 3.66 -13.90 7.14
CA PRO A 4 3.23 -12.52 7.03
C PRO A 4 1.70 -12.41 6.90
N MET A 5 1.11 -11.42 7.55
CA MET A 5 -0.29 -11.06 7.34
C MET A 5 -0.38 -10.22 6.08
N ILE A 6 -1.36 -10.50 5.23
CA ILE A 6 -1.58 -9.80 3.95
C ILE A 6 -3.00 -9.26 3.95
N TRP A 7 -3.16 -8.02 3.48
CA TRP A 7 -4.44 -7.35 3.27
C TRP A 7 -4.39 -6.56 1.97
N GLY A 8 -5.55 -6.07 1.53
CA GLY A 8 -5.67 -5.20 0.37
C GLY A 8 -6.17 -3.81 0.75
N LYS A 9 -5.86 -2.84 -0.09
CA LYS A 9 -6.51 -1.52 -0.14
C LYS A 9 -7.27 -1.43 -1.47
N PHE A 10 -8.37 -0.70 -1.49
CA PHE A 10 -9.11 -0.40 -2.72
C PHE A 10 -8.41 0.69 -3.51
N ASN A 11 -8.61 0.67 -4.82
CA ASN A 11 -8.08 1.68 -5.75
C ASN A 11 -8.61 3.09 -5.47
N SER A 12 -9.77 3.24 -4.84
CA SER A 12 -10.32 4.55 -4.42
C SER A 12 -9.45 5.27 -3.40
N ALA A 13 -8.60 4.55 -2.66
CA ALA A 13 -7.68 5.14 -1.69
C ALA A 13 -6.45 5.81 -2.34
N ILE A 14 -6.19 5.55 -3.62
CA ILE A 14 -4.96 5.98 -4.31
C ILE A 14 -5.01 7.48 -4.59
N ILE A 15 -3.93 8.18 -4.23
CA ILE A 15 -3.65 9.55 -4.64
C ILE A 15 -2.18 9.70 -5.07
N GLY A 16 -1.88 10.73 -5.84
CA GLY A 16 -0.56 10.96 -6.42
C GLY A 16 0.37 11.81 -5.56
N HIS A 17 1.54 12.13 -6.11
CA HIS A 17 2.47 13.06 -5.50
C HIS A 17 1.85 14.45 -5.33
N GLN A 18 2.05 15.07 -4.16
CA GLN A 18 1.51 16.38 -3.75
C GLN A 18 -0.01 16.45 -3.53
N ASP A 19 -0.74 15.35 -3.71
CA ASP A 19 -2.15 15.30 -3.32
C ASP A 19 -2.28 15.26 -1.79
N ASN A 20 -3.41 15.78 -1.30
CA ASN A 20 -3.68 15.83 0.14
C ASN A 20 -4.25 14.50 0.65
N ILE A 21 -3.67 13.99 1.74
CA ILE A 21 -4.32 12.97 2.57
C ILE A 21 -5.43 13.65 3.38
N VAL A 22 -6.67 13.19 3.22
CA VAL A 22 -7.84 13.70 3.94
C VAL A 22 -8.13 12.79 5.12
N ILE A 23 -7.86 13.27 6.34
CA ILE A 23 -8.23 12.53 7.55
C ILE A 23 -9.73 12.69 7.79
N PRO A 24 -10.51 11.59 7.76
CA PRO A 24 -11.94 11.70 7.96
C PRO A 24 -12.25 12.00 9.43
N LYS A 25 -13.30 12.80 9.66
CA LYS A 25 -13.71 13.25 11.00
C LYS A 25 -13.98 12.13 12.01
N ILE A 26 -14.16 10.91 11.51
CA ILE A 26 -14.45 9.72 12.30
C ILE A 26 -13.19 9.11 12.93
N SER A 27 -11.99 9.45 12.44
CA SER A 27 -10.72 8.95 12.98
C SER A 27 -9.97 10.03 13.75
N GLU A 28 -9.46 9.67 14.92
CA GLU A 28 -8.64 10.51 15.80
C GLU A 28 -7.17 10.05 15.83
N LYS A 29 -6.88 8.86 15.30
CA LYS A 29 -5.53 8.25 15.35
C LYS A 29 -5.00 7.86 13.97
N PRO A 30 -4.86 8.82 13.03
CA PRO A 30 -4.20 8.56 11.77
C PRO A 30 -2.71 8.32 12.00
N ASP A 31 -2.13 7.43 11.21
CA ASP A 31 -0.72 7.10 11.24
C ASP A 31 -0.16 6.94 9.83
N VAL A 32 1.12 7.26 9.68
CA VAL A 32 1.87 7.24 8.42
C VAL A 32 2.81 6.04 8.41
N GLU A 33 2.74 5.25 7.35
CA GLU A 33 3.58 4.06 7.16
C GLU A 33 4.25 4.19 5.79
N ILE A 34 5.50 4.66 5.74
CA ILE A 34 6.22 4.79 4.46
C ILE A 34 6.77 3.43 4.06
N GLU A 35 6.38 2.97 2.87
CA GLU A 35 6.63 1.62 2.41
C GLU A 35 7.30 1.62 1.03
N PHE A 36 8.13 0.60 0.81
CA PHE A 36 8.65 0.27 -0.52
C PHE A 36 7.58 -0.47 -1.31
N VAL A 37 7.19 0.06 -2.46
CA VAL A 37 6.12 -0.51 -3.29
C VAL A 37 6.71 -1.19 -4.52
N VAL A 38 6.37 -2.46 -4.69
CA VAL A 38 6.70 -3.26 -5.87
C VAL A 38 5.55 -3.21 -6.87
N VAL A 39 5.81 -2.72 -8.08
CA VAL A 39 4.83 -2.66 -9.16
C VAL A 39 4.97 -3.91 -10.03
N ILE A 40 3.91 -4.72 -10.11
CA ILE A 40 3.92 -5.97 -10.88
C ILE A 40 3.55 -5.69 -12.34
N GLY A 41 4.41 -6.09 -13.28
CA GLY A 41 4.20 -5.91 -14.73
C GLY A 41 3.72 -7.16 -15.46
N LYS A 42 4.01 -8.35 -14.91
CA LYS A 42 3.73 -9.63 -15.55
C LYS A 42 2.86 -10.51 -14.65
N LYS A 43 1.71 -10.94 -15.17
CA LYS A 43 0.82 -11.89 -14.46
C LYS A 43 1.54 -13.21 -14.20
N GLY A 44 1.25 -13.82 -13.06
CA GLY A 44 1.76 -15.14 -12.69
C GLY A 44 1.07 -15.67 -11.45
N LYS A 45 1.22 -16.96 -11.19
CA LYS A 45 0.71 -17.66 -10.00
C LYS A 45 1.67 -18.79 -9.66
N HIS A 46 1.90 -19.05 -8.38
CA HIS A 46 2.91 -20.02 -7.92
C HIS A 46 4.31 -19.75 -8.50
N ILE A 47 4.71 -18.46 -8.53
CA ILE A 47 6.00 -18.03 -9.04
C ILE A 47 7.09 -18.53 -8.06
N PRO A 48 8.10 -19.28 -8.53
CA PRO A 48 9.26 -19.64 -7.72
C PRO A 48 10.00 -18.39 -7.21
N GLU A 49 10.60 -18.47 -6.03
CA GLU A 49 11.27 -17.33 -5.38
C GLU A 49 12.37 -16.73 -6.26
N ASP A 50 13.17 -17.58 -6.91
CA ASP A 50 14.26 -17.20 -7.83
C ASP A 50 13.77 -16.55 -9.13
N LYS A 51 12.46 -16.62 -9.41
CA LYS A 51 11.80 -16.03 -10.58
C LYS A 51 10.94 -14.83 -10.24
N ALA A 52 10.82 -14.47 -8.97
CA ALA A 52 9.92 -13.40 -8.51
C ALA A 52 10.24 -12.05 -9.18
N LEU A 53 11.52 -11.68 -9.27
CA LEU A 53 11.94 -10.39 -9.83
C LEU A 53 11.70 -10.27 -11.34
N GLU A 54 11.60 -11.39 -12.08
CA GLU A 54 11.25 -11.38 -13.51
C GLU A 54 9.80 -10.91 -13.77
N HIS A 55 8.98 -10.78 -12.71
CA HIS A 55 7.60 -10.30 -12.80
C HIS A 55 7.41 -8.84 -12.39
N VAL A 56 8.46 -8.22 -11.84
CA VAL A 56 8.43 -6.84 -11.36
C VAL A 56 8.64 -5.89 -12.54
N PHE A 57 7.72 -4.92 -12.69
CA PHE A 57 7.87 -3.81 -13.64
C PHE A 57 8.84 -2.75 -13.12
N GLY A 58 8.75 -2.45 -11.82
CA GLY A 58 9.57 -1.44 -11.18
C GLY A 58 9.14 -1.20 -9.74
N TYR A 59 9.65 -0.12 -9.17
CA TYR A 59 9.48 0.23 -7.77
C TYR A 59 9.06 1.69 -7.58
N THR A 60 8.31 1.97 -6.53
CA THR A 60 7.95 3.35 -6.12
C THR A 60 7.89 3.41 -4.60
N ILE A 61 7.67 4.61 -4.05
CA ILE A 61 7.34 4.79 -2.65
C ILE A 61 5.82 4.81 -2.50
N GLY A 62 5.33 4.28 -1.39
CA GLY A 62 3.94 4.38 -0.96
C GLY A 62 3.83 4.80 0.49
N ASN A 63 2.63 5.25 0.88
CA ASN A 63 2.27 5.49 2.26
C ASN A 63 1.02 4.65 2.61
N ASP A 64 1.16 3.65 3.46
CA ASP A 64 0.03 2.84 3.97
C ASP A 64 -0.66 3.54 5.14
N VAL A 65 -1.29 4.67 4.85
CA VAL A 65 -1.99 5.48 5.87
C VAL A 65 -3.03 4.62 6.57
N THR A 66 -3.01 4.70 7.90
CA THR A 66 -3.83 3.84 8.77
C THR A 66 -4.53 4.63 9.84
N ALA A 67 -5.85 4.46 9.94
CA ALA A 67 -6.62 4.88 11.09
C ALA A 67 -6.50 3.82 12.21
N ARG A 68 -5.59 4.05 13.18
CA ARG A 68 -5.22 3.04 14.20
C ARG A 68 -6.37 2.70 15.15
N ASP A 69 -7.19 3.69 15.47
CA ASP A 69 -8.44 3.49 16.21
C ASP A 69 -9.28 2.38 15.57
N TYR A 70 -9.51 2.45 14.26
CA TYR A 70 -10.28 1.44 13.54
C TYR A 70 -9.55 0.13 13.33
N GLN A 71 -8.21 0.16 13.19
CA GLN A 71 -7.43 -1.07 13.09
C GLN A 71 -7.59 -1.94 14.33
N TYR A 72 -7.57 -1.32 15.52
CA TYR A 72 -7.73 -2.02 16.80
C TYR A 72 -9.19 -2.43 17.06
N GLU A 73 -10.15 -1.58 16.69
CA GLU A 73 -11.59 -1.85 16.85
C GLU A 73 -12.04 -3.02 15.97
N ASP A 74 -11.74 -2.97 14.67
CA ASP A 74 -12.28 -3.91 13.69
C ASP A 74 -11.58 -5.26 13.68
N LYS A 75 -10.31 -5.29 14.09
CA LYS A 75 -9.38 -6.43 13.95
C LYS A 75 -9.09 -6.85 12.51
N GLN A 76 -9.98 -6.54 11.56
CA GLN A 76 -9.76 -6.53 10.12
C GLN A 76 -9.25 -5.16 9.68
N PHE A 77 -8.30 -5.11 8.75
CA PHE A 77 -7.63 -3.85 8.42
C PHE A 77 -8.33 -3.03 7.33
N THR A 78 -9.35 -3.59 6.68
CA THR A 78 -9.97 -2.99 5.49
C THR A 78 -10.46 -1.57 5.74
N ARG A 79 -11.32 -1.32 6.74
CA ARG A 79 -11.85 0.03 7.02
C ARG A 79 -10.72 0.99 7.40
N ALA A 80 -9.82 0.57 8.27
CA ALA A 80 -8.71 1.38 8.78
C ALA A 80 -7.73 1.84 7.70
N LYS A 81 -7.54 1.03 6.64
CA LYS A 81 -6.53 1.27 5.61
C LYS A 81 -7.12 1.63 4.24
N THR A 82 -8.43 1.65 4.06
CA THR A 82 -9.03 1.82 2.72
C THR A 82 -9.93 3.05 2.58
N MET A 83 -9.82 3.99 3.51
CA MET A 83 -10.48 5.28 3.37
C MET A 83 -9.91 6.02 2.14
N ASP A 84 -10.71 6.87 1.50
CA ASP A 84 -10.24 7.67 0.38
C ASP A 84 -8.95 8.41 0.76
N THR A 85 -8.01 8.53 -0.18
CA THR A 85 -6.69 9.15 -0.01
C THR A 85 -5.67 8.42 0.88
N PHE A 86 -6.00 7.25 1.45
CA PHE A 86 -5.09 6.53 2.37
C PHE A 86 -4.02 5.67 1.67
N ALA A 87 -3.91 5.70 0.34
CA ALA A 87 -2.86 5.02 -0.41
C ALA A 87 -2.06 5.99 -1.32
N PRO A 88 -1.39 7.03 -0.80
CA PRO A 88 -0.47 7.82 -1.60
C PRO A 88 0.63 6.96 -2.20
N MET A 89 0.92 7.14 -3.49
CA MET A 89 2.02 6.48 -4.18
C MET A 89 2.69 7.40 -5.20
N GLY A 90 3.99 7.23 -5.42
CA GLY A 90 4.77 7.96 -6.42
C GLY A 90 6.13 8.43 -5.88
N PRO A 91 6.73 9.48 -6.46
CA PRO A 91 6.23 10.30 -7.58
C PRO A 91 6.33 9.64 -8.96
N TRP A 92 7.19 8.65 -9.12
CA TRP A 92 7.35 7.87 -10.35
C TRP A 92 7.80 6.46 -10.00
N ILE A 93 7.73 5.58 -11.00
CA ILE A 93 8.22 4.22 -10.90
C ILE A 93 9.64 4.19 -11.47
N VAL A 94 10.61 3.70 -10.70
CA VAL A 94 11.96 3.39 -11.17
C VAL A 94 12.02 1.95 -11.68
N LEU A 95 12.79 1.71 -12.74
CA LEU A 95 12.98 0.37 -13.28
C LEU A 95 13.97 -0.44 -12.43
N PRO A 96 13.93 -1.78 -12.49
CA PRO A 96 14.82 -2.61 -11.67
C PRO A 96 16.32 -2.50 -11.99
N ASP A 97 16.67 -1.97 -13.16
CA ASP A 97 18.04 -1.82 -13.67
C ASP A 97 18.59 -0.39 -13.58
N GLU A 98 17.81 0.56 -13.05
CA GLU A 98 18.27 1.93 -12.76
C GLU A 98 19.20 2.02 -11.55
#